data_AF-A0A5X1M3L8-F1
#
_entry.id   AF-A0A5X1M3L8-F1
#
_cell.length_a   1.000
_cell.length_b   1.000
_cell.length_c   1.000
_cell.angle_alpha   90.00
_cell.angle_beta   90.00
_cell.angle_gamma   90.00
#
_symmetry.space_group_name_H-M   'P 1'
#
loop_
_entity.id
_entity.type
_entity.pdbx_description
1 polymer ?
#
loop_
_entity_poly.entity_id
_entity_poly.type
_entity_poly.pdbx_seq_one_letter_code
_entity_poly.pdbx_strand_id
1 'polypeptide(L)'
;DVVEYARAERVAGDSKFNGWKLWNLALEGITSFSTFPLRIWTYIGLFIAGMSFLYGAWMIIDKLIFGNNVPGYPSLLVSVLFLGGVQLIGIGILGEYIGRIYIETKKRPKYIIKNEKKNG
;
A
#
# COMPACT_ATOMS: atom_id res chain seq x y z
N ASP A 1 34.47 21.96 -1.81
CA ASP A 1 33.99 23.34 -1.63
C ASP A 1 32.48 23.41 -1.79
N VAL A 2 31.78 23.75 -0.71
CA VAL A 2 30.34 24.07 -0.72
C VAL A 2 30.25 25.58 -0.93
N VAL A 3 29.61 26.01 -2.01
CA VAL A 3 29.42 27.44 -2.28
C VAL A 3 28.11 27.85 -1.61
N GLU A 4 28.19 28.50 -0.45
CA GLU A 4 27.03 29.09 0.22
C GLU A 4 26.53 30.29 -0.58
N TYR A 5 25.27 30.23 -0.99
CA TYR A 5 24.58 31.29 -1.71
C TYR A 5 23.43 31.82 -0.87
N ALA A 6 23.62 33.01 -0.29
CA ALA A 6 22.55 33.74 0.40
C ALA A 6 21.70 34.47 -0.64
N ARG A 7 20.48 33.97 -0.87
CA ARG A 7 19.52 34.60 -1.79
C ARG A 7 18.82 35.77 -1.09
N ALA A 8 18.75 36.92 -1.77
CA ALA A 8 17.95 38.06 -1.31
C ALA A 8 16.47 37.67 -1.16
N GLU A 9 15.82 38.21 -0.12
CA GLU A 9 14.42 37.95 0.20
C GLU A 9 13.50 38.44 -0.94
N ARG A 10 12.48 37.63 -1.30
CA ARG A 10 11.67 37.90 -2.50
C ARG A 10 10.80 39.14 -2.30
N VAL A 11 10.86 40.08 -3.24
CA VAL A 11 10.07 41.33 -3.22
C VAL A 11 8.58 41.10 -3.56
N ALA A 12 8.25 40.01 -4.27
CA ALA A 12 6.87 39.61 -4.55
C ALA A 12 6.78 38.11 -4.93
N GLY A 13 5.63 37.49 -4.63
CA GLY A 13 5.25 36.14 -5.02
C GLY A 13 5.08 35.19 -3.83
N ASP A 14 3.92 34.54 -3.74
CA ASP A 14 3.65 33.53 -2.72
C ASP A 14 4.53 32.30 -2.92
N SER A 15 4.99 31.71 -1.79
CA SER A 15 5.72 30.45 -1.81
C SER A 15 4.97 29.40 -2.63
N LYS A 16 5.57 28.93 -3.73
CA LYS A 16 5.01 27.83 -4.53
C LYS A 16 4.92 26.51 -3.77
N PHE A 17 5.56 26.42 -2.60
CA PHE A 17 5.61 25.26 -1.71
C PHE A 17 4.99 25.62 -0.35
N ASN A 18 3.68 25.45 -0.25
CA ASN A 18 3.01 25.33 1.06
C ASN A 18 3.34 23.93 1.64
N GLY A 19 3.34 23.78 2.97
CA GLY A 19 3.54 22.50 3.66
C GLY A 19 2.63 21.39 3.12
N TRP A 20 1.39 21.72 2.74
CA TRP A 20 0.48 20.77 2.09
C TRP A 20 1.00 20.24 0.74
N LYS A 21 1.66 21.10 -0.03
CA LYS A 21 2.23 20.75 -1.33
C LYS A 21 3.50 19.89 -1.19
N LEU A 22 4.28 20.13 -0.14
CA LEU A 22 5.41 19.27 0.25
C LEU A 22 4.92 17.88 0.69
N TRP A 23 3.82 17.82 1.44
CA TRP A 23 3.20 16.56 1.87
C TRP A 23 2.67 15.74 0.69
N ASN A 24 1.95 16.37 -0.23
CA ASN A 24 1.51 15.73 -1.46
C ASN A 24 2.68 15.24 -2.31
N LEU A 25 3.76 16.03 -2.43
CA LEU A 25 4.96 15.62 -3.16
C LEU A 25 5.64 14.40 -2.53
N ALA A 26 5.66 14.32 -1.19
CA ALA A 26 6.20 13.16 -0.47
C ALA A 26 5.33 11.91 -0.68
N LEU A 27 4.01 12.04 -0.62
CA LEU A 27 3.07 10.95 -0.90
C LEU A 27 3.19 10.46 -2.36
N GLU A 28 3.25 11.38 -3.32
CA GLU A 28 3.54 11.07 -4.73
C GLU A 28 4.87 10.34 -4.87
N GLY A 29 5.91 10.75 -4.13
CA GLY A 29 7.20 10.08 -4.10
C GLY A 29 7.11 8.64 -3.59
N ILE A 30 6.45 8.41 -2.45
CA ILE A 30 6.33 7.07 -1.86
C ILE A 30 5.53 6.14 -2.77
N THR A 31 4.41 6.63 -3.29
CA THR A 31 3.52 5.86 -4.19
C THR A 31 4.11 5.65 -5.58
N SER A 32 4.88 6.62 -6.09
CA SER A 32 5.54 6.50 -7.39
C SER A 32 6.85 5.72 -7.32
N PHE A 33 7.62 5.72 -6.24
CA PHE A 33 8.93 5.04 -6.28
C PHE A 33 8.92 3.65 -5.65
N SER A 34 7.78 3.18 -5.12
CA SER A 34 7.75 1.92 -4.38
C SER A 34 6.42 1.18 -4.50
N THR A 35 6.50 -0.15 -4.50
CA THR A 35 5.36 -1.06 -4.30
C THR A 35 5.05 -1.27 -2.81
N PHE A 36 5.74 -0.55 -1.93
CA PHE A 36 5.60 -0.62 -0.47
C PHE A 36 4.16 -0.36 0.02
N PRO A 37 3.41 0.65 -0.45
CA PRO A 37 2.03 0.87 -0.01
C PRO A 37 1.11 -0.32 -0.32
N LEU A 38 1.30 -0.94 -1.49
CA LEU A 38 0.51 -2.10 -1.94
C LEU A 38 0.81 -3.35 -1.11
N ARG A 39 2.09 -3.56 -0.74
CA ARG A 39 2.49 -4.66 0.16
C ARG A 39 1.90 -4.52 1.56
N ILE A 40 1.87 -3.31 2.13
CA ILE A 40 1.27 -3.06 3.46
C ILE A 40 -0.20 -3.50 3.47
N TRP A 41 -0.97 -3.09 2.46
CA TRP A 41 -2.38 -3.46 2.37
C TRP A 41 -2.61 -4.97 2.25
N THR A 42 -1.71 -5.68 1.59
CA THR A 42 -1.75 -7.14 1.51
C THR A 42 -1.57 -7.78 2.89
N TYR A 43 -0.60 -7.31 3.68
CA TYR A 43 -0.39 -7.82 5.04
C TYR A 43 -1.54 -7.48 6.00
N ILE A 44 -2.07 -6.26 5.92
CA ILE A 44 -3.25 -5.86 6.70
C ILE A 44 -4.44 -6.74 6.34
N GLY A 45 -4.68 -6.95 5.04
CA GLY A 45 -5.77 -7.79 4.56
C GLY A 45 -5.66 -9.23 5.06
N LEU A 46 -4.45 -9.80 5.04
CA LEU A 46 -4.18 -11.15 5.51
C LEU A 46 -4.35 -11.29 7.03
N PHE A 47 -3.93 -10.27 7.79
CA PHE A 47 -4.13 -10.21 9.25
C PHE A 47 -5.61 -10.16 9.62
N ILE A 48 -6.39 -9.29 8.97
CA ILE A 48 -7.84 -9.17 9.20
C ILE A 48 -8.54 -10.49 8.83
N ALA A 49 -8.22 -11.07 7.67
CA ALA A 49 -8.77 -12.35 7.25
C ALA A 49 -8.48 -13.47 8.27
N GLY A 50 -7.27 -13.51 8.83
CA GLY A 50 -6.90 -14.45 9.90
C GLY A 50 -7.72 -14.27 11.17
N MET A 51 -7.90 -13.03 11.64
CA MET A 51 -8.75 -12.74 12.81
C MET A 51 -10.21 -13.13 12.56
N SER A 52 -10.74 -12.82 11.37
CA SER A 52 -12.08 -13.19 10.97
C SER A 52 -12.29 -14.70 10.93
N PHE A 53 -11.31 -15.44 10.43
CA PHE A 53 -11.33 -16.90 10.43
C PHE A 53 -11.36 -17.48 11.85
N LEU A 54 -10.51 -16.97 12.75
CA LEU A 54 -10.47 -17.39 14.16
C LEU A 54 -11.80 -17.12 14.87
N TYR A 55 -12.38 -15.93 14.68
CA TYR A 55 -13.67 -15.57 15.25
C TYR A 55 -14.81 -16.43 14.71
N GLY A 56 -14.81 -16.71 13.41
CA GLY A 56 -15.76 -17.65 12.79
C GLY A 56 -15.65 -19.06 13.34
N ALA A 57 -14.44 -19.58 13.50
CA ALA A 57 -14.19 -20.90 14.08
C ALA A 57 -14.66 -20.99 15.54
N TRP A 58 -14.34 -19.99 16.37
CA TRP A 58 -14.81 -19.92 17.76
C TRP A 58 -16.34 -19.97 17.85
N MET A 59 -17.03 -19.23 17.00
CA MET A 59 -18.49 -19.18 16.99
C MET A 59 -19.15 -20.49 16.49
N ILE A 60 -18.50 -21.22 15.57
CA ILE A 60 -18.94 -22.56 15.16
C ILE A 60 -18.84 -23.53 16.35
N ILE A 61 -17.73 -23.48 17.09
CA ILE A 61 -17.51 -24.30 18.29
C ILE A 61 -18.54 -23.95 19.37
N ASP A 62 -18.76 -22.66 19.62
CA ASP A 62 -19.75 -22.17 20.59
C ASP A 62 -21.15 -22.67 20.25
N LYS A 63 -21.54 -22.61 18.97
CA LYS A 63 -22.82 -23.15 18.49
C LYS A 63 -22.94 -24.67 18.68
N LEU A 64 -21.86 -25.43 18.46
CA LEU A 64 -21.85 -26.88 18.63
C LEU A 64 -21.96 -27.31 20.09
N ILE A 65 -21.37 -26.55 21.02
CA ILE A 65 -21.31 -26.89 22.45
C ILE A 65 -22.50 -26.36 23.23
N PHE A 66 -22.88 -25.09 23.04
CA PHE A 66 -23.83 -24.42 23.93
C PHE A 66 -25.28 -24.41 23.43
N GLY A 67 -25.53 -24.71 22.16
CA GLY A 67 -26.89 -24.65 21.60
C GLY A 67 -27.38 -23.19 21.48
N ASN A 68 -27.88 -22.87 20.29
CA ASN A 68 -27.93 -21.50 19.75
C ASN A 68 -28.81 -20.48 20.54
N ASN A 69 -28.32 -19.26 20.80
CA ASN A 69 -29.13 -18.12 21.29
C ASN A 69 -29.77 -17.29 20.15
N VAL A 70 -29.29 -17.39 18.89
CA VAL A 70 -29.90 -16.71 17.72
C VAL A 70 -29.70 -17.53 16.42
N PRO A 71 -30.76 -18.12 15.83
CA PRO A 71 -30.70 -18.81 14.52
C PRO A 71 -30.20 -17.90 13.39
N GLY A 72 -29.38 -18.44 12.47
CA GLY A 72 -28.93 -17.74 11.25
C GLY A 72 -27.80 -16.73 11.41
N TYR A 73 -27.64 -16.09 12.58
CA TYR A 73 -26.57 -15.12 12.83
C TYR A 73 -25.16 -15.70 12.62
N PRO A 74 -24.84 -16.92 13.11
CA PRO A 74 -23.52 -17.48 12.92
C PRO A 74 -23.15 -17.73 11.45
N SER A 75 -24.09 -18.25 10.66
CA SER A 75 -23.88 -18.51 9.23
C SER A 75 -23.74 -17.22 8.41
N LEU A 76 -24.50 -16.17 8.73
CA LEU A 76 -24.39 -14.86 8.08
C LEU A 76 -23.01 -14.24 8.32
N LEU A 77 -22.58 -14.20 9.58
CA LEU A 77 -21.31 -13.60 9.97
C LEU A 77 -20.13 -14.35 9.32
N VAL A 78 -20.12 -15.69 9.37
CA VAL A 78 -19.09 -16.52 8.71
C VAL A 78 -19.07 -16.27 7.20
N SER A 79 -20.23 -16.18 6.53
CA SER A 79 -20.30 -15.94 5.08
C SER A 79 -19.74 -14.56 4.69
N VAL A 80 -20.10 -13.51 5.43
CA VAL A 80 -19.59 -12.15 5.20
C VAL A 80 -18.08 -12.09 5.44
N LEU A 81 -17.59 -12.70 6.53
CA LEU A 81 -16.16 -12.76 6.84
C LEU A 81 -15.36 -13.56 5.80
N PHE A 82 -15.90 -14.69 5.33
CA PHE A 82 -15.29 -15.49 4.28
C PHE A 82 -15.19 -14.71 2.97
N LEU A 83 -16.29 -14.09 2.53
CA LEU A 83 -16.29 -13.26 1.32
C LEU A 83 -15.34 -12.05 1.46
N GLY A 84 -15.32 -11.40 2.62
CA GLY A 84 -14.39 -10.30 2.91
C GLY A 84 -12.92 -10.74 2.86
N GLY A 85 -12.60 -11.91 3.40
CA GLY A 85 -11.26 -12.50 3.31
C GLY A 85 -10.83 -12.77 1.87
N VAL A 86 -11.70 -13.39 1.06
CA VAL A 86 -11.45 -13.63 -0.37
C VAL A 86 -11.22 -12.33 -1.14
N GLN A 87 -12.02 -11.29 -0.86
CA GLN A 87 -11.87 -9.97 -1.48
C GLN A 87 -10.52 -9.32 -1.14
N LEU A 88 -10.10 -9.38 0.13
CA LEU A 88 -8.81 -8.82 0.57
C LEU A 88 -7.63 -9.53 -0.09
N ILE A 89 -7.68 -10.86 -0.24
CA ILE A 89 -6.68 -11.62 -1.00
C ILE A 89 -6.64 -11.16 -2.46
N GLY A 90 -7.81 -11.01 -3.08
CA GLY A 90 -7.92 -10.51 -4.46
C GLY A 90 -7.30 -9.12 -4.65
N ILE A 91 -7.56 -8.19 -3.73
CA ILE A 91 -6.96 -6.85 -3.75
C ILE A 91 -5.45 -6.92 -3.56
N GLY A 92 -4.94 -7.78 -2.68
CA GLY A 92 -3.50 -7.99 -2.48
C GLY A 92 -2.79 -8.44 -3.76
N ILE A 93 -3.36 -9.44 -4.44
CA ILE A 93 -2.85 -9.94 -5.73
C ILE A 93 -2.87 -8.83 -6.77
N LEU A 94 -4.01 -8.14 -6.96
CA LEU A 94 -4.13 -7.02 -7.89
C LEU A 94 -3.07 -5.94 -7.62
N GLY A 95 -2.83 -5.64 -6.33
CA GLY A 95 -1.84 -4.66 -5.95
C GLY A 95 -0.42 -5.04 -6.32
N GLU A 96 -0.06 -6.33 -6.19
CA GLU A 96 1.23 -6.85 -6.63
C GLU A 96 1.40 -6.79 -8.15
N TYR A 97 0.35 -7.11 -8.92
CA TYR A 97 0.35 -6.99 -10.38
C TYR A 97 0.50 -5.53 -10.83
N ILE A 98 -0.27 -4.61 -10.25
CA ILE A 98 -0.16 -3.17 -10.54
C ILE A 98 1.25 -2.67 -10.23
N GLY A 99 1.84 -3.12 -9.12
CA GLY A 99 3.21 -2.79 -8.76
C GLY A 99 4.25 -3.24 -9.80
N ARG A 100 4.08 -4.45 -10.38
CA ARG A 100 4.95 -4.93 -11.47
C ARG A 100 4.75 -4.11 -12.74
N ILE A 101 3.51 -3.83 -13.14
CA ILE A 101 3.20 -2.98 -14.30
C ILE A 101 3.84 -1.60 -14.13
N TYR A 102 3.77 -1.02 -12.93
CA TYR A 102 4.38 0.25 -12.61
C TYR A 102 5.91 0.22 -12.80
N ILE A 103 6.58 -0.84 -12.35
CA ILE A 103 8.03 -1.02 -12.54
C ILE A 103 8.39 -1.19 -14.02
N GLU A 104 7.62 -2.01 -14.74
CA GLU A 104 7.79 -2.30 -16.17
C GLU A 104 7.64 -1.04 -17.03
N THR A 105 6.57 -0.27 -16.80
CA THR A 105 6.28 0.98 -17.53
C THR A 105 7.31 2.06 -17.27
N LYS A 106 7.99 2.04 -16.12
CA LYS A 106 9.02 3.03 -15.78
C LYS A 106 10.28 2.93 -16.66
N LYS A 107 10.49 1.82 -17.40
CA LYS A 107 11.62 1.59 -18.32
C LYS A 107 12.98 2.07 -17.78
N ARG A 108 13.21 1.98 -16.46
CA ARG A 108 14.45 2.50 -15.87
C ARG A 108 15.61 1.61 -16.31
N PRO A 109 16.64 2.15 -16.99
CA PRO A 109 17.79 1.36 -17.40
C PRO A 109 18.47 0.76 -16.17
N LYS A 110 18.74 -0.55 -16.18
CA LYS A 110 19.34 -1.30 -15.05
C LYS A 110 20.72 -0.75 -14.64
N TYR A 111 21.39 -0.04 -15.54
CA TYR A 111 22.66 0.62 -15.31
C TYR A 111 22.77 1.82 -16.25
N ILE A 112 23.42 2.88 -15.78
CA ILE A 112 23.82 4.01 -16.62
C ILE A 112 25.30 3.79 -16.94
N ILE A 113 25.62 3.53 -18.21
CA ILE A 113 27.00 3.43 -18.66
C ILE A 113 27.59 4.84 -18.56
N LYS A 114 28.55 5.04 -17.66
CA LYS A 114 29.35 6.26 -17.64
C LYS A 114 30.25 6.20 -18.86
N ASN A 115 29.98 7.05 -19.87
CA ASN A 115 30.73 7.11 -21.11
C ASN A 115 32.23 6.92 -20.86
N GLU A 116 32.82 5.87 -21.44
CA GLU A 116 34.26 5.76 -21.57
C GLU A 116 34.75 6.99 -22.33
N LYS A 117 35.80 7.64 -21.79
CA LYS A 117 36.49 8.71 -22.49
C LYS A 117 36.91 8.18 -23.86
N LYS A 118 36.37 8.78 -24.92
CA LYS A 118 36.92 8.70 -26.27
C LYS A 118 38.36 9.19 -26.19
N ASN A 119 39.33 8.28 -26.20
CA ASN A 119 40.71 8.64 -26.50
C ASN A 119 40.81 8.85 -28.01
N GLY A 120 41.57 9.90 -28.35
CA GLY A 120 41.67 10.49 -29.70
C GLY A 120 42.15 9.55 -30.79
#